data_AF-A0AAV9R905-F1
#
_entry.id   AF-A0AAV9R905-F1
#
_cell.length_a   1.000
_cell.length_b   1.000
_cell.length_c   1.000
_cell.angle_alpha   90.00
_cell.angle_beta   90.00
_cell.angle_gamma   90.00
#
_symmetry.space_group_name_H-M   'P 1'
#
loop_
_entity.id
_entity.type
_entity.pdbx_description
1 polymer ?
#
loop_
_entity_poly.entity_id
_entity_poly.type
_entity_poly.pdbx_seq_one_letter_code
_entity_poly.pdbx_strand_id
1 'polypeptide(L)'
;MLDVAANEGWLVTALSICNLVQMIVQGRWLHDSSLLTLPHVEQQHLYLFRKGASKKGRSGAEGFCGLVEGLPELIAACSGKESVFSAIVSQEFQHSQILQAWSFLSHLPVLEVQMSVKGWWEQSQEQMECALPAAGANLREESSWLDLHADQEYVLQVSLRRINLGQQRRNQDSKAQAPRFPKAKDEGWFLIMGEVDRKELLAVKRVGYVRNHTAVSVAFYTPEKTGKCIYTLYVMSDSYLGLDQQYDIYLNVTPASIAAQVNTEVVDSVTGLSLS
;
A
#
# COMPACT_ATOMS: atom_id res chain seq x y z
N MET A 1 -16.98 12.06 5.37
CA MET A 1 -16.99 11.85 3.91
C MET A 1 -16.53 10.44 3.56
N LEU A 2 -15.32 10.03 3.94
CA LEU A 2 -14.85 8.66 3.65
C LEU A 2 -15.79 7.59 4.20
N ASP A 3 -16.21 7.71 5.46
CA ASP A 3 -17.10 6.71 6.08
C ASP A 3 -18.49 6.66 5.41
N VAL A 4 -18.95 7.79 4.88
CA VAL A 4 -20.22 7.84 4.13
C VAL A 4 -20.05 7.15 2.79
N ALA A 5 -18.97 7.44 2.05
CA ALA A 5 -18.66 6.74 0.80
C ALA A 5 -18.44 5.23 1.04
N ALA A 6 -17.91 4.85 2.20
CA ALA A 6 -17.74 3.46 2.58
C ALA A 6 -19.06 2.75 2.85
N ASN A 7 -19.97 3.39 3.59
CA ASN A 7 -21.29 2.83 3.84
C ASN A 7 -22.13 2.67 2.57
N GLU A 8 -21.95 3.56 1.59
CA GLU A 8 -22.65 3.52 0.30
C GLU A 8 -21.95 2.68 -0.77
N GLY A 9 -20.80 2.07 -0.47
CA GLY A 9 -20.07 1.23 -1.42
C GLY A 9 -19.43 2.00 -2.59
N TRP A 10 -19.13 3.30 -2.46
CA TRP A 10 -18.61 4.13 -3.56
C TRP A 10 -17.08 4.13 -3.64
N LEU A 11 -16.52 3.25 -4.47
CA LEU A 11 -15.05 3.09 -4.59
C LEU A 11 -14.36 4.35 -5.09
N VAL A 12 -14.80 4.90 -6.22
CA VAL A 12 -14.16 6.06 -6.86
C VAL A 12 -14.18 7.28 -5.92
N THR A 13 -15.28 7.46 -5.21
CA THR A 13 -15.44 8.55 -4.24
C THR A 13 -14.51 8.36 -3.05
N ALA A 14 -14.41 7.14 -2.50
CA ALA A 14 -13.51 6.83 -1.40
C ALA A 14 -12.04 7.09 -1.76
N LEU A 15 -11.58 6.59 -2.92
CA LEU A 15 -10.23 6.83 -3.42
C LEU A 15 -9.95 8.32 -3.64
N SER A 16 -10.92 9.05 -4.20
CA SER A 16 -10.79 10.51 -4.41
C SER A 16 -10.68 11.28 -3.09
N ILE A 17 -11.41 10.85 -2.05
CA ILE A 17 -11.31 11.44 -0.71
C ILE A 17 -9.92 11.18 -0.12
N CYS A 18 -9.36 9.98 -0.27
CA CYS A 18 -8.01 9.67 0.20
C CYS A 18 -6.95 10.53 -0.50
N ASN A 19 -7.02 10.65 -1.83
CA ASN A 19 -6.14 11.56 -2.58
C ASN A 19 -6.27 13.02 -2.09
N LEU A 20 -7.49 13.49 -1.86
CA LEU A 20 -7.73 14.84 -1.36
C LEU A 20 -7.11 15.06 0.04
N VAL A 21 -7.18 14.07 0.93
CA VAL A 21 -6.54 14.13 2.24
C VAL A 21 -5.03 14.29 2.11
N GLN A 22 -4.38 13.47 1.27
CA GLN A 22 -2.94 13.56 1.01
C GLN A 22 -2.54 14.93 0.43
N MET A 23 -3.34 15.46 -0.52
CA MET A 23 -3.14 16.78 -1.11
C MET A 23 -3.20 17.90 -0.07
N ILE A 24 -4.17 17.84 0.86
CA ILE A 24 -4.32 18.82 1.95
C ILE A 24 -3.15 18.74 2.92
N VAL A 25 -2.72 17.53 3.30
CA VAL A 25 -1.62 17.34 4.26
C VAL A 25 -0.29 17.78 3.65
N GLN A 26 0.00 17.43 2.40
CA GLN A 26 1.26 17.83 1.76
C GLN A 26 1.23 19.25 1.19
N GLY A 27 0.05 19.84 1.00
CA GLY A 27 -0.10 21.14 0.33
C GLY A 27 0.36 21.08 -1.13
N ARG A 28 0.01 20.00 -1.84
CA ARG A 28 0.40 19.69 -3.22
C ARG A 28 -0.77 19.10 -3.99
N TRP A 29 -0.74 19.18 -5.33
CA TRP A 29 -1.76 18.57 -6.17
C TRP A 29 -1.42 17.11 -6.47
N LEU A 30 -2.44 16.27 -6.69
CA LEU A 30 -2.25 14.86 -7.06
C LEU A 30 -1.43 14.68 -8.35
N HIS A 31 -1.53 15.63 -9.28
CA HIS A 31 -0.83 15.60 -10.57
C HIS A 31 0.60 16.15 -10.50
N ASP A 32 1.02 16.70 -9.36
CA ASP A 32 2.40 17.15 -9.16
C ASP A 32 3.33 15.94 -9.00
N SER A 33 4.60 16.08 -9.40
CA SER A 33 5.59 15.03 -9.15
C SER A 33 5.75 14.82 -7.64
N SER A 34 5.71 13.56 -7.19
CA SER A 34 5.91 13.20 -5.79
C SER A 34 7.30 13.62 -5.27
N LEU A 35 8.27 13.85 -6.15
CA LEU A 35 9.60 14.36 -5.81
C LEU A 35 9.55 15.77 -5.21
N LEU A 36 8.50 16.55 -5.50
CA LEU A 36 8.29 17.89 -4.93
C LEU A 36 7.90 17.88 -3.44
N THR A 37 7.71 16.70 -2.85
CA THR A 37 7.59 16.53 -1.39
C THR A 37 8.94 16.67 -0.69
N LEU A 38 10.05 16.42 -1.40
CA LEU A 38 11.39 16.52 -0.84
C LEU A 38 11.72 17.98 -0.49
N PRO A 39 12.36 18.23 0.67
CA PRO A 39 12.88 19.55 1.02
C PRO A 39 13.78 20.12 -0.07
N HIS A 40 13.64 21.42 -0.35
CA HIS A 40 14.41 22.18 -1.35
C HIS A 40 14.23 21.75 -2.82
N VAL A 41 13.43 20.71 -3.09
CA VAL A 41 13.13 20.29 -4.46
C VAL A 41 11.97 21.14 -5.00
N GLU A 42 12.25 21.82 -6.10
CA GLU A 42 11.29 22.65 -6.82
C GLU A 42 11.12 22.12 -8.24
N GLN A 43 10.15 22.66 -8.97
CA GLN A 43 9.81 22.17 -10.30
C GLN A 43 10.98 22.29 -11.29
N GLN A 44 11.84 23.31 -11.11
CA GLN A 44 13.07 23.48 -11.88
C GLN A 44 14.14 22.42 -11.56
N HIS A 45 14.08 21.73 -10.43
CA HIS A 45 15.07 20.71 -10.04
C HIS A 45 14.74 19.32 -10.60
N LEU A 46 13.53 19.12 -11.15
CA LEU A 46 13.06 17.80 -11.61
C LEU A 46 13.93 17.21 -12.74
N TYR A 47 14.60 18.04 -13.54
CA TYR A 47 15.47 17.55 -14.62
C TYR A 47 16.68 16.75 -14.10
N LEU A 48 17.10 16.97 -12.85
CA LEU A 48 18.22 16.26 -12.22
C LEU A 48 17.94 14.76 -12.10
N PHE A 49 16.71 14.41 -11.70
CA PHE A 49 16.26 13.03 -11.49
C PHE A 49 16.08 12.27 -12.82
N ARG A 50 15.79 12.99 -13.90
CA ARG A 50 15.73 12.42 -15.26
C ARG A 50 17.12 12.06 -15.81
N LYS A 51 18.17 12.81 -15.43
CA LYS A 51 19.52 12.68 -15.99
C LYS A 51 20.47 11.82 -15.13
N GLY A 52 20.26 11.80 -13.81
CA GLY A 52 21.17 11.21 -12.83
C GLY A 52 21.28 9.68 -12.83
N ALA A 53 20.28 8.95 -13.36
CA ALA A 53 20.28 7.48 -13.36
C ALA A 53 21.01 6.84 -14.55
N SER A 54 21.50 7.64 -15.51
CA SER A 54 22.20 7.16 -16.69
C SER A 54 23.73 7.30 -16.54
N LYS A 55 24.35 6.53 -15.64
CA LYS A 55 25.79 6.22 -15.76
C LYS A 55 25.98 4.76 -16.14
N LYS A 56 26.18 4.51 -17.43
CA LYS A 56 26.80 3.29 -17.97
C LYS A 56 28.20 3.13 -17.37
N GLY A 57 28.30 2.46 -16.23
CA GLY A 57 29.56 2.02 -15.64
C GLY A 57 29.92 0.62 -16.12
N ARG A 58 31.09 0.48 -16.73
CA ARG A 58 31.73 -0.82 -17.04
C ARG A 58 32.13 -1.53 -15.73
N SER A 59 31.18 -2.13 -15.01
CA SER A 59 31.44 -3.08 -13.90
C SER A 59 30.10 -3.62 -13.41
N GLY A 60 29.97 -4.95 -13.32
CA GLY A 60 28.72 -5.68 -13.05
C GLY A 60 28.21 -5.58 -11.62
N ALA A 61 27.80 -4.38 -11.18
CA ALA A 61 26.95 -4.21 -10.01
C ALA A 61 25.60 -3.64 -10.47
N GLU A 62 24.51 -4.29 -10.03
CA GLU A 62 23.10 -3.97 -10.30
C GLU A 62 22.75 -2.53 -9.87
N GLY A 63 23.15 -1.55 -10.69
CA GLY A 63 22.76 -0.15 -10.55
C GLY A 63 21.53 0.09 -11.40
N PHE A 64 20.43 0.47 -10.75
CA PHE A 64 19.17 0.84 -11.38
C PHE A 64 19.41 1.83 -12.55
N CYS A 65 19.04 1.41 -13.75
CA CYS A 65 19.17 2.17 -15.00
C CYS A 65 17.76 2.54 -15.49
N GLY A 66 17.13 3.51 -14.83
CA GLY A 66 15.77 3.94 -15.16
C GLY A 66 15.54 5.42 -14.87
N LEU A 67 14.63 6.04 -15.61
CA LEU A 67 14.17 7.40 -15.34
C LEU A 67 13.47 7.42 -13.98
N VAL A 68 13.85 8.36 -13.10
CA VAL A 68 13.20 8.54 -11.80
C VAL A 68 12.06 9.54 -11.97
N GLU A 69 10.82 9.05 -11.96
CA GLU A 69 9.62 9.87 -12.10
C GLU A 69 8.93 10.17 -10.77
N GLY A 70 9.06 9.26 -9.79
CA GLY A 70 8.49 9.39 -8.46
C GLY A 70 9.45 9.05 -7.32
N LEU A 71 8.91 9.06 -6.09
CA LEU A 71 9.64 8.71 -4.87
C LEU A 71 10.02 7.22 -4.84
N PRO A 72 9.16 6.26 -5.21
CA PRO A 72 9.51 4.84 -5.16
C PRO A 72 10.74 4.52 -6.02
N GLU A 73 10.81 5.06 -7.23
CA GLU A 73 11.96 4.85 -8.13
C GLU A 73 13.23 5.51 -7.58
N LEU A 74 13.11 6.70 -6.96
CA LEU A 74 14.24 7.36 -6.32
C LEU A 74 14.77 6.53 -5.16
N ILE A 75 13.88 5.99 -4.33
CA ILE A 75 14.22 5.16 -3.18
C ILE A 75 14.93 3.89 -3.65
N ALA A 76 14.39 3.22 -4.67
CA ALA A 76 15.00 2.05 -5.28
C ALA A 76 16.39 2.36 -5.84
N ALA A 77 16.52 3.46 -6.60
CA ALA A 77 17.78 3.90 -7.19
C ALA A 77 18.86 4.20 -6.14
N CYS A 78 18.48 4.83 -5.02
CA CYS A 78 19.42 5.15 -3.96
C CYS A 78 19.86 3.92 -3.17
N SER A 79 19.02 2.86 -3.08
CA SER A 79 19.31 1.63 -2.34
C SER A 79 19.86 1.88 -0.92
N GLY A 80 19.39 2.95 -0.27
CA GLY A 80 19.78 3.34 1.09
C GLY A 80 21.18 3.97 1.21
N LYS A 81 21.80 4.37 0.09
CA LYS A 81 23.10 5.02 0.06
C LYS A 81 22.96 6.52 -0.23
N GLU A 82 23.35 7.35 0.74
CA GLU A 82 23.37 8.82 0.59
C GLU A 82 24.25 9.27 -0.58
N SER A 83 25.36 8.57 -0.84
CA SER A 83 26.30 8.92 -1.90
C SER A 83 25.67 8.90 -3.30
N VAL A 84 24.70 8.01 -3.53
CA VAL A 84 23.98 7.92 -4.80
C VAL A 84 23.04 9.11 -4.95
N PHE A 85 22.28 9.43 -3.90
CA PHE A 85 21.41 10.62 -3.88
C PHE A 85 22.22 11.90 -4.08
N SER A 86 23.31 12.07 -3.32
CA SER A 86 24.22 13.20 -3.43
C SER A 86 24.76 13.36 -4.86
N ALA A 87 25.14 12.26 -5.52
CA ALA A 87 25.61 12.30 -6.90
C ALA A 87 24.53 12.82 -7.89
N ILE A 88 23.25 12.58 -7.63
CA ILE A 88 22.13 13.05 -8.47
C ILE A 88 21.91 14.56 -8.30
N VAL A 89 21.94 15.06 -7.06
CA VAL A 89 21.56 16.47 -6.75
C VAL A 89 22.74 17.44 -6.55
N SER A 90 23.98 16.94 -6.53
CA SER A 90 25.21 17.71 -6.25
C SER A 90 25.45 18.93 -7.14
N GLN A 91 24.80 19.02 -8.30
CA GLN A 91 24.97 20.14 -9.23
C GLN A 91 24.28 21.43 -8.74
N GLU A 92 23.17 21.30 -8.01
CA GLU A 92 22.31 22.43 -7.63
C GLU A 92 22.17 22.60 -6.12
N PHE A 93 22.44 21.56 -5.33
CA PHE A 93 22.16 21.53 -3.90
C PHE A 93 23.44 21.66 -3.07
N GLN A 94 23.39 22.49 -2.02
CA GLN A 94 24.45 22.55 -1.01
C GLN A 94 24.42 21.32 -0.09
N HIS A 95 25.55 20.99 0.54
CA HIS A 95 25.65 19.81 1.40
C HIS A 95 24.58 19.77 2.52
N SER A 96 24.24 20.92 3.12
CA SER A 96 23.18 21.02 4.13
C SER A 96 21.79 20.67 3.58
N GLN A 97 21.48 21.10 2.36
CA GLN A 97 20.20 20.80 1.69
C GLN A 97 20.12 19.32 1.30
N ILE A 98 21.23 18.74 0.84
CA ILE A 98 21.33 17.31 0.51
C ILE A 98 21.04 16.48 1.77
N LEU A 99 21.66 16.80 2.90
CA LEU A 99 21.43 16.10 4.17
C LEU A 99 19.97 16.19 4.63
N GLN A 100 19.34 17.35 4.49
CA GLN A 100 17.92 17.52 4.85
C GLN A 100 16.99 16.72 3.94
N ALA A 101 17.23 16.75 2.62
CA ALA A 101 16.44 15.98 1.67
C ALA A 101 16.66 14.46 1.82
N TRP A 102 17.91 14.03 2.05
CA TRP A 102 18.24 12.63 2.32
C TRP A 102 17.63 12.14 3.64
N SER A 103 17.67 12.98 4.68
CA SER A 103 16.99 12.70 5.94
C SER A 103 15.50 12.47 5.69
N PHE A 104 14.82 13.38 4.99
CA PHE A 104 13.41 13.19 4.63
C PHE A 104 13.16 11.89 3.87
N LEU A 105 13.94 11.61 2.82
CA LEU A 105 13.82 10.40 2.00
C LEU A 105 14.00 9.11 2.82
N SER A 106 14.96 9.12 3.76
CA SER A 106 15.27 7.97 4.63
C SER A 106 14.19 7.71 5.69
N HIS A 107 13.40 8.74 6.05
CA HIS A 107 12.29 8.62 7.00
C HIS A 107 10.95 8.29 6.34
N LEU A 108 10.86 8.25 5.00
CA LEU A 108 9.60 7.90 4.33
C LEU A 108 9.14 6.49 4.72
N PRO A 109 7.84 6.29 4.99
CA PRO A 109 7.32 5.01 5.44
C PRO A 109 7.07 4.09 4.24
N VAL A 110 8.13 3.44 3.76
CA VAL A 110 8.00 2.43 2.71
C VAL A 110 7.51 1.12 3.35
N LEU A 111 6.34 0.66 2.92
CA LEU A 111 5.71 -0.56 3.42
C LEU A 111 5.90 -1.73 2.44
N GLU A 112 6.30 -2.87 2.98
CA GLU A 112 6.16 -4.18 2.38
C GLU A 112 4.81 -4.75 2.81
N VAL A 113 4.00 -5.17 1.83
CA VAL A 113 2.66 -5.73 2.06
C VAL A 113 2.69 -7.21 1.76
N GLN A 114 2.28 -8.01 2.73
CA GLN A 114 2.01 -9.43 2.58
C GLN A 114 0.52 -9.67 2.84
N MET A 115 -0.10 -10.56 2.07
CA MET A 115 -1.53 -10.80 2.15
C MET A 115 -1.80 -12.30 2.26
N SER A 116 -2.74 -12.68 3.12
CA SER A 116 -3.32 -14.02 3.17
C SER A 116 -4.83 -13.92 3.31
N VAL A 117 -5.56 -14.81 2.63
CA VAL A 117 -7.02 -14.93 2.79
C VAL A 117 -7.28 -16.06 3.78
N LYS A 118 -8.02 -15.76 4.84
CA LYS A 118 -8.56 -16.76 5.76
C LYS A 118 -10.01 -17.06 5.41
N GLY A 119 -10.33 -18.34 5.44
CA GLY A 119 -11.63 -18.83 5.01
C GLY A 119 -11.84 -20.30 5.32
N TRP A 120 -13.05 -20.73 5.04
CA TRP A 120 -13.41 -22.14 5.02
C TRP A 120 -13.42 -22.61 3.57
N TRP A 121 -12.69 -23.68 3.31
CA TRP A 121 -12.69 -24.37 2.01
C TRP A 121 -13.30 -25.75 2.20
N GLU A 122 -14.04 -26.21 1.19
CA GLU A 122 -14.81 -27.47 1.22
C GLU A 122 -13.98 -28.72 1.57
N GLN A 123 -12.66 -28.68 1.34
CA GLN A 123 -11.76 -29.81 1.61
C GLN A 123 -11.13 -29.82 3.02
N SER A 124 -11.33 -28.77 3.82
CA SER A 124 -10.64 -28.60 5.10
C SER A 124 -11.61 -28.31 6.23
N GLN A 125 -11.56 -29.12 7.29
CA GLN A 125 -12.36 -28.95 8.52
C GLN A 125 -11.87 -27.78 9.41
N GLU A 126 -10.78 -27.10 9.02
CA GLU A 126 -10.19 -25.97 9.74
C GLU A 126 -10.09 -24.74 8.84
N GLN A 127 -10.14 -23.56 9.46
CA GLN A 127 -9.91 -22.27 8.79
C GLN A 127 -8.51 -22.26 8.18
N MET A 128 -8.40 -22.28 6.85
CA MET A 128 -7.10 -22.22 6.18
C MET A 128 -6.66 -20.77 5.98
N GLU A 129 -5.35 -20.54 5.95
CA GLU A 129 -4.77 -19.28 5.47
C GLU A 129 -4.09 -19.53 4.12
N CYS A 130 -4.64 -18.96 3.05
CA CYS A 130 -4.00 -19.01 1.74
C CYS A 130 -3.20 -17.73 1.52
N ALA A 131 -1.88 -17.83 1.45
CA ALA A 131 -1.03 -16.70 1.11
C ALA A 131 -1.23 -16.29 -0.35
N LEU A 132 -1.47 -15.01 -0.59
CA LEU A 132 -1.55 -14.48 -1.94
C LEU A 132 -0.13 -14.24 -2.49
N PRO A 133 0.10 -14.47 -3.79
CA PRO A 133 1.40 -14.21 -4.39
C PRO A 133 1.80 -12.74 -4.20
N ALA A 134 3.05 -12.51 -3.80
CA ALA A 134 3.59 -11.15 -3.65
C ALA A 134 3.55 -10.42 -5.00
N ALA A 135 3.27 -9.11 -4.98
CA ALA A 135 3.23 -8.29 -6.19
C ALA A 135 4.50 -8.48 -7.04
N GLY A 136 4.30 -8.89 -8.30
CA GLY A 136 5.36 -9.11 -9.26
C GLY A 136 5.64 -10.58 -9.62
N ALA A 137 4.95 -11.56 -9.01
CA ALA A 137 4.98 -12.94 -9.49
C ALA A 137 4.26 -13.05 -10.86
N ASN A 138 4.85 -13.80 -11.80
CA ASN A 138 4.40 -13.91 -13.18
C ASN A 138 2.89 -14.28 -13.29
N LEU A 139 2.10 -13.35 -13.82
CA LEU A 139 0.63 -13.37 -13.97
C LEU A 139 0.09 -14.35 -15.04
N ARG A 140 0.73 -15.51 -15.26
CA ARG A 140 0.38 -16.44 -16.35
C ARG A 140 0.04 -17.87 -15.90
N GLU A 141 -0.03 -18.15 -14.61
CA GLU A 141 -0.34 -19.48 -14.12
C GLU A 141 -1.76 -19.52 -13.54
N GLU A 142 -2.56 -20.53 -13.95
CA GLU A 142 -3.89 -20.80 -13.39
C GLU A 142 -3.87 -20.95 -11.86
N SER A 143 -2.71 -21.25 -11.27
CA SER A 143 -2.46 -21.29 -9.82
C SER A 143 -2.53 -19.94 -9.09
N SER A 144 -2.67 -18.81 -9.79
CA SER A 144 -2.84 -17.50 -9.12
C SER A 144 -4.29 -17.18 -8.75
N TRP A 145 -5.25 -17.99 -9.21
CA TRP A 145 -6.67 -17.80 -8.89
C TRP A 145 -7.01 -18.52 -7.60
N LEU A 146 -7.61 -17.78 -6.66
CA LEU A 146 -8.08 -18.34 -5.41
C LEU A 146 -9.54 -18.77 -5.56
N ASP A 147 -9.80 -20.06 -5.43
CA ASP A 147 -11.16 -20.60 -5.41
C ASP A 147 -11.85 -20.20 -4.11
N LEU A 148 -12.96 -19.48 -4.19
CA LEU A 148 -13.80 -19.08 -3.06
C LEU A 148 -15.26 -19.46 -3.35
N HIS A 149 -16.08 -19.65 -2.33
CA HIS A 149 -17.51 -19.89 -2.51
C HIS A 149 -18.25 -18.57 -2.71
N ALA A 150 -19.31 -18.58 -3.51
CA ALA A 150 -20.21 -17.45 -3.70
C ALA A 150 -20.99 -17.12 -2.42
N ASP A 151 -21.29 -15.83 -2.22
CA ASP A 151 -22.11 -15.32 -1.11
C ASP A 151 -21.62 -15.74 0.29
N GLN A 152 -20.30 -15.80 0.46
CA GLN A 152 -19.64 -16.13 1.72
C GLN A 152 -18.68 -15.02 2.15
N GLU A 153 -18.63 -14.80 3.47
CA GLU A 153 -17.69 -13.89 4.12
C GLU A 153 -16.31 -14.55 4.27
N TYR A 154 -15.28 -13.82 3.84
CA TYR A 154 -13.88 -14.18 3.99
C TYR A 154 -13.12 -13.05 4.67
N VAL A 155 -11.97 -13.38 5.26
CA VAL A 155 -11.13 -12.39 5.96
C VAL A 155 -9.79 -12.29 5.25
N LEU A 156 -9.50 -11.13 4.65
CA LEU A 156 -8.17 -10.81 4.18
C LEU A 156 -7.30 -10.35 5.35
N GLN A 157 -6.28 -11.12 5.69
CA GLN A 157 -5.21 -10.72 6.60
C GLN A 157 -4.10 -10.02 5.82
N VAL A 158 -3.91 -8.73 6.10
CA VAL A 158 -2.87 -7.89 5.51
C VAL A 158 -1.78 -7.65 6.56
N SER A 159 -0.57 -8.13 6.30
CA SER A 159 0.62 -7.84 7.09
C SER A 159 1.40 -6.69 6.43
N LEU A 160 1.57 -5.62 7.18
CA LEU A 160 2.32 -4.43 6.80
C LEU A 160 3.64 -4.41 7.56
N ARG A 161 4.76 -4.38 6.84
CA ARG A 161 6.09 -4.27 7.41
C ARG A 161 6.82 -3.04 6.87
N ARG A 162 7.39 -2.24 7.76
CA ARG A 162 8.14 -1.04 7.34
C ARG A 162 9.57 -1.41 6.95
N ILE A 163 9.95 -1.13 5.70
CA ILE A 163 11.31 -1.34 5.18
C ILE A 163 12.10 -0.03 5.23
N ASN A 164 12.75 0.24 6.37
CA ASN A 164 13.56 1.45 6.51
C ASN A 164 14.89 1.29 5.75
N LEU A 165 15.14 2.16 4.75
CA LEU A 165 16.45 2.30 4.12
C LEU A 165 17.40 3.09 5.03
N GLY A 166 18.14 2.39 5.90
CA GLY A 166 19.34 2.95 6.52
C GLY A 166 19.16 3.66 7.87
N GLN A 167 19.88 3.10 8.86
CA GLN A 167 20.52 3.72 10.03
C GLN A 167 19.76 4.47 11.14
N GLN A 168 18.50 4.89 11.04
CA GLN A 168 17.86 5.58 12.18
C GLN A 168 16.77 4.74 12.89
N ARG A 169 17.19 3.63 13.52
CA ARG A 169 16.33 2.85 14.43
C ARG A 169 16.01 3.59 15.75
N ARG A 170 16.67 4.72 16.05
CA ARG A 170 16.62 5.34 17.40
C ARG A 170 15.57 6.45 17.58
N ASN A 171 15.02 7.04 16.51
CA ASN A 171 14.02 8.10 16.59
C ASN A 171 12.90 7.89 15.57
N GLN A 172 12.23 6.74 15.66
CA GLN A 172 11.01 6.48 14.88
C GLN A 172 9.83 7.24 15.51
N ASP A 173 9.69 8.51 15.13
CA ASP A 173 8.54 9.32 15.51
C ASP A 173 7.30 8.89 14.71
N SER A 174 6.12 8.89 15.33
CA SER A 174 4.85 8.58 14.66
C SER A 174 4.38 9.73 13.77
N LYS A 175 5.09 10.86 13.77
CA LYS A 175 4.71 12.10 13.11
C LYS A 175 5.07 12.09 11.63
N ALA A 176 4.08 12.40 10.81
CA ALA A 176 4.26 12.62 9.39
C ALA A 176 5.02 13.92 9.13
N GLN A 177 5.94 13.90 8.17
CA GLN A 177 6.67 15.08 7.74
C GLN A 177 5.83 15.89 6.74
N ALA A 178 5.10 16.88 7.25
CA ALA A 178 4.20 17.73 6.49
C ALA A 178 4.45 19.22 6.81
N PRO A 179 5.49 19.86 6.25
CA PRO A 179 5.89 21.22 6.61
C PRO A 179 4.86 22.30 6.23
N ARG A 180 3.98 22.01 5.26
CA ARG A 180 2.90 22.92 4.81
C ARG A 180 1.62 22.75 5.61
N PHE A 181 1.54 21.76 6.49
CA PHE A 181 0.37 21.51 7.31
C PHE A 181 0.54 22.16 8.69
N PRO A 182 -0.42 22.99 9.15
CA PRO A 182 -0.25 23.81 10.35
C PRO A 182 -0.29 23.02 11.67
N LYS A 183 -0.73 21.75 11.64
CA LYS A 183 -0.89 20.92 12.84
C LYS A 183 0.04 19.71 12.76
N ALA A 184 0.46 19.20 13.91
CA ALA A 184 1.14 17.91 13.96
C ALA A 184 0.15 16.82 13.47
N LYS A 185 0.62 15.95 12.58
CA LYS A 185 -0.15 14.83 12.02
C LYS A 185 0.60 13.53 12.31
N ASP A 186 -0.09 12.53 12.82
CA ASP A 186 0.44 11.18 12.90
C ASP A 186 0.27 10.46 11.55
N GLU A 187 1.27 9.67 11.18
CA GLU A 187 1.23 8.81 10.00
C GLU A 187 0.13 7.75 10.16
N GLY A 188 -0.65 7.56 9.11
CA GLY A 188 -1.67 6.54 9.00
C GLY A 188 -1.85 6.04 7.58
N TRP A 189 -2.62 4.97 7.47
CA TRP A 189 -2.88 4.27 6.22
C TRP A 189 -4.36 3.89 6.10
N PHE A 190 -4.85 3.90 4.88
CA PHE A 190 -6.15 3.36 4.51
C PHE A 190 -5.93 2.09 3.71
N LEU A 191 -6.54 1.00 4.16
CA LEU A 191 -6.71 -0.22 3.37
C LEU A 191 -8.11 -0.15 2.76
N ILE A 192 -8.18 -0.09 1.44
CA ILE A 192 -9.43 0.05 0.69
C ILE A 192 -9.50 -1.13 -0.26
N MET A 193 -10.51 -1.97 -0.12
CA MET A 193 -10.75 -3.10 -1.00
C MET A 193 -12.00 -2.83 -1.83
N GLY A 194 -11.90 -3.02 -3.15
CA GLY A 194 -13.05 -2.85 -4.04
C GLY A 194 -12.90 -3.58 -5.37
N GLU A 195 -14.01 -3.63 -6.12
CA GLU A 195 -14.06 -4.15 -7.48
C GLU A 195 -14.06 -2.99 -8.48
N VAL A 196 -13.02 -2.93 -9.31
CA VAL A 196 -12.82 -1.80 -10.24
C VAL A 196 -13.89 -1.77 -11.34
N ASP A 197 -14.28 -2.95 -11.84
CA ASP A 197 -15.24 -3.08 -12.93
C ASP A 197 -16.64 -2.57 -12.53
N ARG A 198 -17.06 -2.88 -11.30
CA ARG A 198 -18.33 -2.41 -10.73
C ARG A 198 -18.25 -1.03 -10.10
N LYS A 199 -17.03 -0.56 -9.83
CA LYS A 199 -16.75 0.65 -9.03
C LYS A 199 -17.35 0.55 -7.63
N GLU A 200 -17.38 -0.67 -7.11
CA GLU A 200 -17.99 -1.01 -5.83
C GLU A 200 -16.89 -1.14 -4.77
N LEU A 201 -17.12 -0.49 -3.64
CA LEU A 201 -16.25 -0.57 -2.49
C LEU A 201 -16.75 -1.68 -1.57
N LEU A 202 -15.88 -2.63 -1.26
CA LEU A 202 -16.20 -3.79 -0.45
C LEU A 202 -15.88 -3.56 1.02
N ALA A 203 -14.70 -2.99 1.29
CA ALA A 203 -14.25 -2.75 2.66
C ALA A 203 -13.29 -1.58 2.76
N VAL A 204 -13.33 -0.87 3.89
CA VAL A 204 -12.36 0.17 4.26
C VAL A 204 -11.91 -0.06 5.69
N LYS A 205 -10.59 -0.08 5.90
CA LYS A 205 -9.97 -0.18 7.22
C LYS A 205 -8.94 0.92 7.40
N ARG A 206 -9.04 1.65 8.52
CA ARG A 206 -8.04 2.64 8.93
C ARG A 206 -6.97 1.96 9.77
N VAL A 207 -5.71 2.18 9.42
CA VAL A 207 -4.54 1.66 10.12
C VAL A 207 -3.71 2.85 10.61
N GLY A 208 -3.27 2.81 11.85
CA GLY A 208 -2.41 3.84 12.42
C GLY A 208 -0.95 3.70 11.99
N TYR A 209 -0.07 4.23 12.82
CA TYR A 209 1.38 4.19 12.62
C TYR A 209 1.92 2.75 12.61
N VAL A 210 2.58 2.37 11.52
CA VAL A 210 3.26 1.07 11.37
C VAL A 210 4.71 1.19 11.83
N ARG A 211 5.03 0.56 12.98
CA ARG A 211 6.39 0.55 13.57
C ARG A 211 7.32 -0.41 12.84
N ASN A 212 7.17 -1.70 13.13
CA ASN A 212 7.97 -2.77 12.53
C ASN A 212 7.10 -3.70 11.70
N HIS A 213 6.03 -4.19 12.31
CA HIS A 213 5.08 -5.13 11.71
C HIS A 213 3.69 -4.84 12.27
N THR A 214 2.66 -4.89 11.44
CA THR A 214 1.26 -4.74 11.85
C THR A 214 0.41 -5.63 10.98
N ALA A 215 -0.33 -6.56 11.59
CA ALA A 215 -1.28 -7.41 10.89
C ALA A 215 -2.69 -6.83 11.08
N VAL A 216 -3.44 -6.74 9.99
CA VAL A 216 -4.77 -6.14 9.94
C VAL A 216 -5.70 -7.09 9.21
N SER A 217 -6.83 -7.42 9.84
CA SER A 217 -7.87 -8.23 9.24
C SER A 217 -8.95 -7.34 8.61
N VAL A 218 -9.28 -7.61 7.35
CA VAL A 218 -10.31 -6.94 6.57
C VAL A 218 -11.31 -8.00 6.11
N ALA A 219 -12.52 -7.97 6.66
CA ALA A 219 -13.60 -8.86 6.24
C ALA A 219 -14.22 -8.33 4.93
N PHE A 220 -14.58 -9.24 4.03
CA PHE A 220 -15.24 -8.92 2.77
C PHE A 220 -16.15 -10.06 2.32
N TYR A 221 -17.15 -9.72 1.50
CA TYR A 221 -18.06 -10.68 0.90
C TYR A 221 -17.66 -10.97 -0.55
N THR A 222 -17.81 -12.24 -0.92
CA THR A 222 -17.71 -12.69 -2.31
C THR A 222 -19.00 -12.38 -3.07
N PRO A 223 -18.94 -12.20 -4.40
CA PRO A 223 -20.14 -11.88 -5.15
C PRO A 223 -21.05 -13.11 -5.26
N GLU A 224 -22.36 -12.88 -5.37
CA GLU A 224 -23.36 -13.94 -5.59
C GLU A 224 -23.16 -14.67 -6.93
N LYS A 225 -22.65 -13.95 -7.93
CA LYS A 225 -22.43 -14.49 -9.27
C LYS A 225 -21.16 -15.32 -9.29
N THR A 226 -21.29 -16.58 -9.68
CA THR A 226 -20.16 -17.45 -9.94
C THR A 226 -19.35 -16.97 -11.14
N GLY A 227 -18.05 -17.26 -11.10
CA GLY A 227 -17.11 -16.90 -12.16
C GLY A 227 -15.89 -16.15 -11.64
N LYS A 228 -15.08 -15.70 -12.60
CA LYS A 228 -13.83 -15.01 -12.33
C LYS A 228 -14.10 -13.55 -11.95
N CYS A 229 -13.56 -13.13 -10.82
CA CYS A 229 -13.65 -11.77 -10.31
C CYS A 229 -12.26 -11.30 -9.87
N ILE A 230 -12.00 -9.99 -9.98
CA ILE A 230 -10.75 -9.38 -9.55
C ILE A 230 -11.10 -8.31 -8.52
N TYR A 231 -10.61 -8.50 -7.31
CA TYR A 231 -10.68 -7.49 -6.26
C TYR A 231 -9.35 -6.77 -6.18
N THR A 232 -9.38 -5.47 -5.94
CA THR A 232 -8.18 -4.67 -5.82
C THR A 232 -8.08 -4.12 -4.41
N LEU A 233 -6.95 -4.36 -3.76
CA LEU A 233 -6.57 -3.74 -2.50
C LEU A 233 -5.69 -2.52 -2.77
N TYR A 234 -6.15 -1.36 -2.32
CA TYR A 234 -5.39 -0.12 -2.28
C TYR A 234 -4.86 0.11 -0.86
N VAL A 235 -3.54 0.23 -0.73
CA VAL A 235 -2.88 0.67 0.50
C VAL A 235 -2.46 2.12 0.29
N MET A 236 -3.23 3.04 0.87
CA MET A 236 -3.04 4.48 0.67
C MET A 236 -2.54 5.16 1.93
N SER A 237 -1.56 6.05 1.82
CA SER A 237 -1.14 6.87 2.95
C SER A 237 -2.19 7.93 3.26
N ASP A 238 -2.35 8.31 4.52
CA ASP A 238 -3.17 9.47 4.89
C ASP A 238 -2.39 10.79 4.87
N SER A 239 -1.07 10.74 4.62
CA SER A 239 -0.17 11.86 4.82
C SER A 239 0.79 12.12 3.67
N TYR A 240 1.22 11.11 2.92
CA TYR A 240 2.21 11.27 1.85
C TYR A 240 1.61 11.00 0.46
N LEU A 241 2.14 11.67 -0.55
CA LEU A 241 1.79 11.46 -1.96
C LEU A 241 2.84 10.55 -2.63
N GLY A 242 2.39 9.61 -3.46
CA GLY A 242 3.28 8.74 -4.25
C GLY A 242 3.86 7.54 -3.49
N LEU A 243 3.32 7.21 -2.32
CA LEU A 243 3.64 5.98 -1.57
C LEU A 243 2.49 4.97 -1.57
N ASP A 244 1.43 5.25 -2.34
CA ASP A 244 0.27 4.39 -2.44
C ASP A 244 0.58 3.16 -3.27
N GLN A 245 0.01 2.03 -2.87
CA GLN A 245 0.25 0.73 -3.50
C GLN A 245 -1.08 0.09 -3.88
N GLN A 246 -1.09 -0.61 -5.00
CA GLN A 246 -2.25 -1.29 -5.54
C GLN A 246 -1.91 -2.77 -5.77
N TYR A 247 -2.78 -3.65 -5.30
CA TYR A 247 -2.65 -5.10 -5.42
C TYR A 247 -3.92 -5.72 -5.97
N ASP A 248 -3.82 -6.43 -7.08
CA ASP A 248 -4.94 -7.17 -7.65
C ASP A 248 -4.96 -8.60 -7.09
N ILE A 249 -6.16 -9.02 -6.66
CA ILE A 249 -6.46 -10.31 -6.04
C ILE A 249 -7.40 -11.04 -6.99
N TYR A 250 -6.92 -12.15 -7.55
CA TYR A 250 -7.64 -12.94 -8.54
C TYR A 250 -8.48 -14.02 -7.84
N LEU A 251 -9.79 -13.90 -7.94
CA LEU A 251 -10.75 -14.80 -7.27
C LEU A 251 -11.53 -15.60 -8.31
N ASN A 252 -11.65 -16.90 -8.09
CA ASN A 252 -12.54 -17.77 -8.85
C ASN A 252 -13.71 -18.19 -7.96
N VAL A 253 -14.87 -17.60 -8.22
CA VAL A 253 -16.06 -17.78 -7.39
C VAL A 253 -16.80 -19.03 -7.84
N THR A 254 -16.72 -20.06 -7.01
CA THR A 254 -17.41 -21.34 -7.14
C THR A 254 -18.82 -21.26 -6.54
N PRO A 255 -19.73 -22.19 -6.88
CA PRO A 255 -21.07 -22.22 -6.28
C PRO A 255 -21.03 -22.23 -4.75
N ALA A 256 -22.05 -21.62 -4.13
CA ALA A 256 -22.18 -21.58 -2.68
C ALA A 256 -22.18 -23.00 -2.09
N SER A 257 -21.36 -23.22 -1.05
CA SER A 257 -21.33 -24.48 -0.30
C SER A 257 -22.01 -24.29 1.05
N ILE A 258 -23.11 -25.01 1.27
CA ILE A 258 -23.91 -24.95 2.51
C ILE A 258 -23.04 -25.33 3.72
N ALA A 259 -22.09 -26.26 3.56
CA ALA A 259 -21.19 -26.67 4.64
C ALA A 259 -20.25 -25.55 5.08
N ALA A 260 -19.72 -24.76 4.14
CA ALA A 260 -18.83 -23.66 4.44
C ALA A 260 -19.59 -22.49 5.11
N GLN A 261 -20.81 -22.21 4.63
CA GLN A 261 -21.67 -21.16 5.20
C GLN A 261 -22.10 -21.47 6.65
N VAL A 262 -22.53 -22.71 6.92
CA VAL A 262 -22.90 -23.16 8.27
C VAL A 262 -21.69 -23.10 9.23
N ASN A 263 -20.48 -23.45 8.77
CA ASN A 263 -19.29 -23.37 9.62
C ASN A 263 -18.91 -21.93 9.99
N THR A 264 -19.07 -20.96 9.07
CA THR A 264 -18.89 -19.54 9.38
C THR A 264 -19.89 -19.08 10.46
N GLU A 265 -21.19 -19.38 10.30
CA GLU A 265 -22.24 -18.96 11.24
C GLU A 265 -22.11 -19.62 12.63
N VAL A 266 -21.66 -20.88 12.68
CA VAL A 266 -21.42 -21.60 13.94
C VAL A 266 -20.23 -21.00 14.71
N VAL A 267 -19.18 -20.53 14.03
CA VAL A 267 -18.07 -19.84 14.71
C VAL A 267 -18.47 -18.47 15.26
N ASP A 268 -19.24 -17.69 14.51
CA ASP A 268 -19.72 -16.38 15.00
C ASP A 268 -20.62 -16.51 16.23
N SER A 269 -21.47 -17.53 16.26
CA SER A 269 -22.32 -17.81 17.42
C SER A 269 -21.52 -18.33 18.64
N VAL A 270 -20.51 -19.16 18.43
CA VAL A 270 -19.65 -19.67 19.53
C VAL A 270 -18.71 -18.59 20.07
N THR A 271 -18.14 -17.74 19.21
CA THR A 271 -17.30 -16.61 19.65
C THR A 271 -18.10 -15.54 20.37
N GLY A 272 -19.33 -15.25 19.93
CA GLY A 272 -20.27 -14.35 20.61
C GLY A 272 -20.66 -14.81 22.03
N LEU A 273 -20.75 -16.11 22.27
CA LEU A 273 -21.04 -16.70 23.59
C LEU A 273 -19.82 -16.73 24.53
N SER A 274 -18.61 -16.65 23.99
CA SER A 274 -17.37 -16.65 24.80
C SER A 274 -16.97 -15.27 25.34
N LEU A 275 -17.65 -14.20 24.90
CA LEU A 275 -17.43 -12.81 25.30
C LEU A 275 -18.51 -12.26 26.26
N SER A 276 -19.42 -13.11 26.75
CA SER A 276 -20.46 -12.79 27.74
C SER A 276 -20.16 -13.35 29.13
#